data_AF-A0A015L9Z1-F1
#
_entry.id   AF-A0A015L9Z1-F1
#
_cell.length_a   1.000
_cell.length_b   1.000
_cell.length_c   1.000
_cell.angle_alpha   90.00
_cell.angle_beta   90.00
_cell.angle_gamma   90.00
#
_symmetry.space_group_name_H-M   'P 1'
#
loop_
_entity.id
_entity.type
_entity.pdbx_description
1 polymer ?
#
loop_
_entity_poly.entity_id
_entity_poly.type
_entity_poly.pdbx_seq_one_letter_code
_entity_poly.pdbx_strand_id
1 'polypeptide(L)'
;MFIRASLVCLFKKSHKAAAMLKEKIKQHKISGGGLKTYVETRWTTVHECVSSIVRLKNCLEDIRDNHSEVITTPAILTILHSRGFFSDMQHLSEVLFPVEAANSTLADAYVNLMKIAAVIQNLPADEYKGSPKPIVITKKIDRTIT
;
A
#
# COMPACT_ATOMS: atom_id res chain seq x y z
N MET A 1 6.87 -5.03 -4.96
CA MET A 1 6.27 -5.29 -3.62
C MET A 1 7.07 -4.70 -2.45
N PHE A 2 8.35 -4.33 -2.59
CA PHE A 2 9.21 -3.89 -1.48
C PHE A 2 9.07 -2.42 -1.01
N ILE A 3 8.34 -1.58 -1.75
CA ILE A 3 8.32 -0.13 -1.48
C ILE A 3 7.32 0.26 -0.38
N ARG A 4 6.25 -0.53 -0.17
CA ARG A 4 5.16 -0.22 0.77
C ARG A 4 5.51 -0.44 2.25
N ALA A 5 6.46 -1.34 2.57
CA ALA A 5 6.93 -1.56 3.93
C ALA A 5 7.87 -0.45 4.42
N SER A 6 8.61 0.19 3.51
CA SER A 6 9.68 1.14 3.84
C SER A 6 9.15 2.47 4.38
N LEU A 7 8.04 2.99 3.83
CA LEU A 7 7.41 4.24 4.28
C LEU A 7 6.92 4.11 5.73
N VAL A 8 6.10 3.09 6.01
CA VAL A 8 5.56 2.86 7.37
C VAL A 8 6.68 2.56 8.36
N CYS A 9 7.71 1.82 7.94
CA CYS A 9 8.89 1.57 8.79
C CYS A 9 9.67 2.86 9.10
N LEU A 10 9.83 3.78 8.16
CA LEU A 10 10.53 5.05 8.38
C LEU A 10 9.84 5.88 9.47
N PHE A 11 8.53 6.06 9.34
CA PHE A 11 7.76 6.83 10.32
C PHE A 11 7.64 6.14 11.69
N LYS A 12 7.84 4.82 11.77
CA LYS A 12 7.95 4.11 13.06
C LYS A 12 9.35 4.19 13.69
N LYS A 13 10.40 4.14 12.87
CA LYS A 13 11.80 4.13 13.34
C LYS A 13 12.32 5.52 13.65
N SER A 14 11.91 6.54 12.90
CA SER A 14 12.30 7.93 13.13
C SER A 14 11.36 8.57 14.15
N HIS A 15 11.86 8.78 15.38
CA HIS A 15 11.12 9.48 16.42
C HIS A 15 10.67 10.88 15.98
N LYS A 16 11.53 11.60 15.24
CA LYS A 16 11.22 12.93 14.71
C LYS A 16 10.07 12.87 13.68
N ALA A 17 10.15 11.96 12.72
CA ALA A 17 9.10 11.78 11.72
C ALA A 17 7.76 11.34 12.34
N ALA A 18 7.81 10.44 13.32
CA ALA A 18 6.63 9.97 14.04
C ALA A 18 5.92 11.11 14.79
N ALA A 19 6.68 11.95 15.49
CA ALA A 19 6.15 13.08 16.24
C ALA A 19 5.51 14.11 15.31
N MET A 20 6.19 14.45 14.22
CA MET A 20 5.67 15.37 13.21
C MET A 20 4.40 14.87 12.54
N LEU A 21 4.34 13.59 12.18
CA LEU A 21 3.13 13.02 11.61
C LEU A 21 1.95 13.10 12.59
N LYS A 22 2.17 12.84 13.88
CA LYS A 22 1.13 13.00 14.90
C LYS A 22 0.66 14.45 15.04
N GLU A 23 1.57 15.41 14.92
CA GLU A 23 1.23 16.82 14.96
C GLU A 23 0.39 17.22 13.74
N LYS A 24 0.82 16.84 12.53
CA LYS A 24 0.06 17.09 11.28
C LYS A 24 -1.31 16.43 11.31
N ILE A 25 -1.45 15.21 11.85
CA ILE A 25 -2.76 14.56 12.03
C ILE A 25 -3.69 15.40 12.90
N LYS A 26 -3.18 16.00 13.98
CA LYS A 26 -3.97 16.89 14.84
C LYS A 26 -4.33 18.19 14.12
N GLN A 27 -3.38 18.79 13.39
CA GLN A 27 -3.60 20.02 12.62
C GLN A 27 -4.67 19.83 11.53
N HIS A 28 -4.61 18.74 10.78
CA HIS A 28 -5.58 18.41 9.73
C HIS A 28 -6.88 17.76 10.27
N LYS A 29 -7.03 17.58 11.59
CA LYS A 29 -8.20 16.98 12.26
C LYS A 29 -8.63 15.62 11.67
N ILE A 30 -7.66 14.81 11.26
CA ILE A 30 -7.93 13.51 10.61
C ILE A 30 -8.30 12.46 11.67
N SER A 31 -9.52 11.92 11.59
CA SER A 31 -9.97 10.80 12.43
C SER A 31 -9.41 9.46 11.92
N GLY A 32 -9.19 8.47 12.80
CA GLY A 32 -8.72 7.13 12.42
C GLY A 32 -7.25 6.79 12.76
N GLY A 33 -6.53 7.67 13.45
CA GLY A 33 -5.18 7.40 13.96
C GLY A 33 -4.07 7.52 12.91
N GLY A 34 -2.90 6.91 13.18
CA GLY A 34 -1.69 7.02 12.34
C GLY A 34 -1.57 5.94 11.24
N LEU A 35 -0.37 5.83 10.66
CA LEU A 35 -0.03 4.81 9.67
C LEU A 35 -0.15 3.40 10.25
N LYS A 36 -0.79 2.50 9.51
CA LYS A 36 -0.98 1.09 9.88
C LYS A 36 0.09 0.22 9.25
N THR A 37 0.49 -0.83 9.95
CA THR A 37 1.46 -1.81 9.45
C THR A 37 0.77 -3.01 8.83
N TYR A 38 1.39 -3.51 7.76
CA TYR A 38 1.04 -4.78 7.14
C TYR A 38 1.68 -5.96 7.87
N VAL A 39 0.96 -7.09 7.92
CA VAL A 39 1.43 -8.39 8.40
C VAL A 39 1.22 -9.40 7.28
N GLU A 40 2.30 -10.05 6.83
CA GLU A 40 2.31 -10.92 5.64
C GLU A 40 1.24 -12.01 5.65
N THR A 41 1.03 -12.61 6.81
CA THR A 41 0.09 -13.73 7.02
C THR A 41 -1.37 -13.29 7.12
N ARG A 42 -1.67 -11.99 7.11
CA ARG A 42 -3.02 -11.44 7.25
C ARG A 42 -3.32 -10.47 6.12
N TRP A 43 -3.98 -10.95 5.08
CA TRP A 43 -4.33 -10.14 3.91
C TRP A 43 -5.17 -8.91 4.25
N THR A 44 -5.99 -8.97 5.30
CA THR A 44 -6.78 -7.83 5.81
C THR A 44 -5.94 -6.62 6.24
N THR A 45 -4.65 -6.84 6.55
CA THR A 45 -3.76 -5.75 6.96
C THR A 45 -3.19 -4.96 5.79
N VAL A 46 -3.33 -5.46 4.54
CA VAL A 46 -2.87 -4.75 3.34
C VAL A 46 -3.73 -3.52 3.10
N HIS A 47 -5.05 -3.67 3.06
CA HIS A 47 -5.95 -2.54 2.88
C HIS A 47 -5.90 -1.59 4.07
N GLU A 48 -5.83 -2.07 5.33
CA GLU A 48 -5.66 -1.17 6.48
C GLU A 48 -4.39 -0.30 6.33
N CYS A 49 -3.30 -0.90 5.83
CA CYS A 49 -2.07 -0.17 5.51
C CYS A 49 -2.30 0.85 4.39
N VAL A 50 -2.83 0.43 3.25
CA VAL A 50 -3.06 1.28 2.07
C VAL A 50 -4.05 2.41 2.36
N SER A 51 -5.18 2.10 2.98
CA SER A 51 -6.19 3.07 3.41
C SER A 51 -5.63 4.08 4.42
N SER A 52 -4.71 3.66 5.31
CA SER A 52 -4.04 4.61 6.21
C SER A 52 -3.12 5.59 5.48
N ILE A 53 -2.47 5.16 4.39
CA ILE A 53 -1.62 6.02 3.56
C ILE A 53 -2.49 7.02 2.78
N VAL A 54 -3.58 6.55 2.17
CA VAL A 54 -4.54 7.38 1.45
C VAL A 54 -5.14 8.44 2.37
N ARG A 55 -5.60 8.05 3.56
CA ARG A 55 -6.18 8.95 4.55
C ARG A 55 -5.20 10.01 5.04
N LEU A 56 -3.92 9.66 5.14
CA LEU A 56 -2.85 10.57 5.59
C LEU A 56 -2.17 11.33 4.45
N LYS A 57 -2.69 11.24 3.21
CA LYS A 57 -2.13 11.92 2.03
C LYS A 57 -1.75 13.37 2.31
N ASN A 58 -2.70 14.18 2.76
CA ASN A 58 -2.47 15.62 2.99
C ASN A 58 -1.35 15.88 4.01
N CYS A 59 -1.26 15.05 5.07
CA CYS A 59 -0.18 15.16 6.05
C CYS A 59 1.18 14.76 5.46
N LEU A 60 1.21 13.73 4.61
CA LEU A 60 2.43 13.26 3.97
C LEU A 60 2.93 14.24 2.90
N GLU A 61 2.02 14.88 2.16
CA GLU A 61 2.34 15.95 1.22
C GLU A 61 2.89 17.18 1.94
N ASP A 62 2.29 17.57 3.07
CA ASP A 62 2.78 18.69 3.89
C ASP A 62 4.17 18.41 4.48
N ILE A 63 4.42 17.19 4.99
CA ILE A 63 5.76 16.81 5.48
C ILE A 63 6.77 16.77 4.33
N ARG A 64 6.38 16.30 3.14
CA ARG A 64 7.24 16.30 1.96
C ARG A 64 7.63 17.73 1.55
N ASP A 65 6.67 18.65 1.52
CA ASP A 65 6.88 19.99 0.97
C ASP A 65 7.54 20.94 1.97
N ASN A 66 7.21 20.83 3.26
CA ASN A 66 7.68 21.77 4.29
C ASN A 66 8.76 21.20 5.22
N HIS A 67 8.92 19.87 5.29
CA HIS A 67 9.78 19.20 6.27
C HIS A 67 10.54 18.00 5.69
N SER A 68 11.00 18.12 4.45
CA SER A 68 11.72 17.05 3.74
C SER A 68 12.95 16.53 4.49
N GLU A 69 13.58 17.36 5.34
CA GLU A 69 14.74 17.00 6.17
C GLU A 69 14.47 15.89 7.19
N VAL A 70 13.19 15.65 7.50
CA VAL A 70 12.77 14.60 8.43
C VAL A 70 12.67 13.24 7.74
N ILE A 71 12.60 13.23 6.40
CA ILE A 71 12.61 12.02 5.58
C ILE A 71 14.06 11.71 5.21
N THR A 72 14.74 10.98 6.08
CA THR A 72 16.17 10.67 5.94
C THR A 72 16.48 9.67 4.81
N THR A 73 15.46 9.06 4.21
CA THR A 73 15.63 8.05 3.15
C THR A 73 15.26 8.65 1.79
N PRO A 74 16.24 8.90 0.89
CA PRO A 74 16.00 9.52 -0.41
C PRO A 74 15.00 8.75 -1.28
N ALA A 75 15.03 7.42 -1.25
CA ALA A 75 14.08 6.60 -2.01
C ALA A 75 12.62 6.90 -1.62
N ILE A 76 12.33 7.11 -0.33
CA ILE A 76 10.99 7.42 0.16
C ILE A 76 10.56 8.80 -0.29
N LEU A 77 11.48 9.76 -0.30
CA LEU A 77 11.22 11.10 -0.83
C LEU A 77 10.84 11.02 -2.32
N THR A 78 11.61 10.28 -3.13
CA THR A 78 11.32 10.08 -4.56
C THR A 78 9.93 9.48 -4.79
N ILE A 79 9.53 8.51 -3.95
CA ILE A 79 8.20 7.90 -4.04
C ILE A 79 7.09 8.90 -3.73
N LEU A 80 7.26 9.73 -2.70
CA LEU A 80 6.29 10.77 -2.33
C LEU A 80 6.22 11.91 -3.37
N HIS A 81 7.28 12.11 -4.15
CA HIS A 81 7.30 13.01 -5.30
C HIS A 81 6.74 12.39 -6.59
N SER A 82 6.51 11.07 -6.64
CA SER A 82 5.92 10.43 -7.81
C SER A 82 4.48 10.91 -8.00
N ARG A 83 4.17 11.46 -9.18
CA ARG A 83 2.84 11.99 -9.52
C ARG A 83 1.73 10.94 -9.42
N GLY A 84 2.05 9.65 -9.62
CA GLY A 84 1.08 8.56 -9.59
C GLY A 84 0.86 7.92 -8.23
N PHE A 85 1.80 8.06 -7.28
CA PHE A 85 1.84 7.22 -6.09
C PHE A 85 0.54 7.21 -5.29
N PHE A 86 0.00 8.38 -4.93
CA PHE A 86 -1.23 8.46 -4.15
C PHE A 86 -2.47 8.03 -4.94
N SER A 87 -2.48 8.25 -6.27
CA SER A 87 -3.53 7.74 -7.15
C SER A 87 -3.53 6.20 -7.16
N ASP A 88 -2.35 5.60 -7.23
CA ASP A 88 -2.19 4.14 -7.21
C ASP A 88 -2.58 3.55 -5.84
N MET A 89 -2.29 4.26 -4.74
CA MET A 89 -2.76 3.86 -3.40
C MET A 89 -4.29 3.93 -3.31
N GLN A 90 -4.92 4.97 -3.88
CA GLN A 90 -6.36 5.14 -3.89
C GLN A 90 -7.03 3.98 -4.66
N HIS A 91 -6.58 3.73 -5.90
CA HIS A 91 -7.09 2.62 -6.71
C HIS A 91 -6.88 1.27 -6.00
N LEU A 92 -5.71 1.05 -5.38
CA LEU A 92 -5.48 -0.19 -4.66
C LEU A 92 -6.40 -0.32 -3.44
N SER A 93 -6.66 0.77 -2.71
CA SER A 93 -7.58 0.77 -1.57
C SER A 93 -8.99 0.35 -2.00
N GLU A 94 -9.49 0.91 -3.11
CA GLU A 94 -10.82 0.62 -3.66
C GLU A 94 -10.95 -0.83 -4.12
N VAL A 95 -9.89 -1.37 -4.72
CA VAL A 95 -9.85 -2.75 -5.19
C VAL A 95 -9.79 -3.75 -4.03
N LEU A 96 -9.08 -3.42 -2.95
CA LEU A 96 -8.94 -4.29 -1.77
C LEU A 96 -10.14 -4.22 -0.82
N PHE A 97 -10.79 -3.05 -0.70
CA PHE A 97 -11.92 -2.82 0.19
C PHE A 97 -13.00 -3.92 0.14
N PRO A 98 -13.51 -4.33 -1.04
CA PRO A 98 -14.59 -5.32 -1.11
C PRO A 98 -14.12 -6.78 -0.92
N VAL A 99 -12.81 -7.06 -0.88
CA VAL A 99 -12.26 -8.37 -0.47
C VAL A 99 -12.27 -8.52 1.06
N GLU A 100 -12.28 -7.40 1.79
CA GLU A 100 -12.17 -7.37 3.24
C GLU A 100 -13.47 -7.02 3.97
N ALA A 101 -14.52 -6.66 3.23
CA ALA A 101 -15.82 -6.37 3.83
C ALA A 101 -16.35 -7.63 4.52
N ALA A 102 -16.60 -7.56 5.84
CA ALA A 102 -17.12 -8.67 6.65
C ALA A 102 -18.45 -9.28 6.13
N ASN A 103 -19.10 -8.60 5.20
CA ASN A 103 -20.39 -8.96 4.60
C ASN A 103 -20.27 -9.42 3.14
N SER A 104 -19.05 -9.50 2.58
CA SER A 104 -18.86 -9.96 1.20
C SER A 104 -19.12 -11.46 1.12
N THR A 105 -19.93 -11.89 0.16
CA THR A 105 -20.09 -13.31 -0.14
C THR A 105 -18.81 -13.85 -0.79
N LEU A 106 -18.65 -15.18 -0.81
CA LEU A 106 -17.55 -15.82 -1.54
C LEU A 106 -17.51 -15.42 -3.03
N ALA A 107 -18.68 -15.18 -3.63
CA ALA A 107 -18.80 -14.72 -5.01
C ALA A 107 -18.27 -13.28 -5.19
N ASP A 108 -18.56 -12.38 -4.23
CA ASP A 108 -18.02 -11.02 -4.24
C ASP A 108 -16.50 -11.04 -4.15
N ALA A 109 -15.95 -11.83 -3.22
CA ALA A 109 -14.50 -12.01 -3.08
C ALA A 109 -13.88 -12.55 -4.38
N TYR A 110 -14.50 -13.52 -5.04
CA TYR A 110 -14.05 -14.07 -6.32
C TYR A 110 -14.02 -13.00 -7.44
N VAL A 111 -15.09 -12.21 -7.58
CA VAL A 111 -15.15 -11.12 -8.56
C VAL A 111 -14.07 -10.08 -8.29
N ASN A 112 -13.82 -9.74 -7.02
CA ASN A 112 -12.79 -8.78 -6.66
C ASN A 112 -11.38 -9.31 -6.94
N LEU A 113 -11.12 -10.61 -6.73
CA LEU A 113 -9.87 -11.25 -7.13
C LEU A 113 -9.65 -11.18 -8.65
N MET A 114 -10.71 -11.37 -9.44
CA MET A 114 -10.63 -11.24 -10.91
C MET A 114 -10.34 -9.79 -11.34
N LYS A 115 -10.93 -8.80 -10.67
CA LYS A 115 -10.62 -7.38 -10.91
C LYS A 115 -9.15 -7.06 -10.58
N ILE A 116 -8.64 -7.58 -9.45
CA ILE A 116 -7.22 -7.45 -9.09
C ILE A 116 -6.33 -8.04 -10.18
N ALA A 117 -6.63 -9.26 -10.63
CA ALA A 117 -5.85 -9.95 -11.66
C ALA A 117 -5.82 -9.15 -12.97
N ALA A 118 -6.96 -8.58 -13.38
CA ALA A 118 -7.05 -7.73 -14.57
C ALA A 118 -6.22 -6.44 -14.42
N VAL A 119 -6.28 -5.77 -13.26
CA VAL A 119 -5.45 -4.58 -13.00
C VAL A 119 -3.97 -4.93 -13.09
N ILE A 120 -3.54 -6.03 -12.46
CA ILE A 120 -2.14 -6.49 -12.50
C ILE A 120 -1.67 -6.75 -13.94
N GLN A 121 -2.51 -7.37 -14.77
CA GLN A 121 -2.18 -7.64 -16.18
C GLN A 121 -2.02 -6.36 -17.01
N ASN A 122 -2.69 -5.27 -16.62
CA ASN A 122 -2.64 -3.98 -17.31
C ASN A 122 -1.59 -3.02 -16.74
N LEU A 123 -0.84 -3.40 -15.71
CA LEU A 123 0.25 -2.57 -15.20
C LEU A 123 1.38 -2.50 -16.23
N PRO A 124 1.96 -1.31 -16.49
CA PRO A 124 3.06 -1.18 -17.44
C PRO A 124 4.26 -2.00 -16.97
N ALA A 125 4.68 -2.97 -17.79
CA ALA A 125 5.75 -3.91 -17.47
C ALA A 125 7.13 -3.25 -17.30
N ASP A 126 7.31 -2.02 -17.80
CA ASP A 126 8.61 -1.37 -17.90
C ASP A 126 9.05 -0.57 -16.65
N GLU A 127 8.17 -0.35 -15.66
CA GLU A 127 8.50 0.49 -14.49
C GLU A 127 9.15 -0.28 -13.32
N TYR A 128 9.27 -1.62 -13.42
CA TYR A 128 9.76 -2.49 -12.34
C TYR A 128 10.89 -3.44 -12.76
N LYS A 129 11.83 -2.98 -13.60
CA LYS A 129 13.02 -3.75 -14.04
C LYS A 129 14.04 -4.14 -12.95
N GLY A 130 13.69 -4.01 -11.67
CA GLY A 130 14.50 -4.44 -10.54
C GLY A 130 13.86 -5.48 -9.60
N SER A 131 12.62 -5.93 -9.85
CA SER A 131 11.99 -6.97 -9.03
C SER A 131 12.33 -8.39 -9.51
N PRO A 132 12.53 -9.36 -8.60
CA PRO A 132 12.67 -10.76 -8.98
C PRO A 132 11.43 -11.19 -9.74
N LYS A 133 11.64 -12.01 -10.79
CA LYS A 133 10.61 -12.54 -11.69
C LYS A 133 9.40 -13.04 -10.88
N PRO A 134 8.17 -12.86 -11.38
CA PRO A 134 6.98 -13.36 -10.70
C PRO A 134 7.18 -14.84 -10.39
N ILE A 135 6.84 -15.24 -9.16
CA ILE A 135 6.76 -16.65 -8.79
C ILE A 135 5.72 -17.25 -9.73
N VAL A 136 6.20 -17.98 -10.73
CA VAL A 136 5.37 -18.82 -11.57
C VAL A 136 4.83 -19.90 -10.62
N ILE A 137 3.58 -19.74 -10.17
CA ILE A 137 2.86 -20.83 -9.54
C ILE A 137 2.55 -21.79 -10.69
N THR A 138 3.52 -22.63 -11.05
CA THR A 138 3.27 -23.75 -11.94
C THR A 138 2.26 -24.64 -11.21
N LYS A 139 1.03 -24.67 -11.74
CA LYS A 139 0.07 -25.72 -11.45
C LYS A 139 0.73 -27.06 -11.76
N LYS A 140 1.26 -27.75 -10.74
CA LYS A 140 1.43 -29.19 -10.82
C LYS A 140 0.11 -29.81 -10.38
N ILE A 141 -0.83 -29.85 -11.31
CA ILE A 141 -1.99 -30.74 -11.19
C ILE A 141 -1.49 -32.07 -11.73
N ASP A 142 -0.96 -32.92 -10.86
CA ASP A 142 -0.74 -34.34 -11.19
C ASP A 142 -2.12 -34.99 -11.31
N ARG A 143 -2.66 -35.03 -12.53
CA ARG A 143 -3.69 -35.99 -12.89
C ARG A 143 -2.99 -37.29 -13.22
N THR A 144 -2.96 -38.21 -12.28
CA THR A 144 -2.77 -39.62 -12.58
C THR A 144 -3.96 -40.37 -12.02
N ILE A 145 -5.02 -40.43 -12.82
CA ILE A 145 -6.03 -41.48 -12.74
C ILE A 145 -5.72 -42.41 -13.90
N THR A 146 -5.22 -43.60 -13.60
CA THR A 146 -5.47 -44.83 -14.36
C THR A 146 -5.33 -45.99 -13.39
#